data_AF-A0A934B0Q5-F1
#
_entry.id   AF-A0A934B0Q5-F1
#
_cell.length_a   1.000
_cell.length_b   1.000
_cell.length_c   1.000
_cell.angle_alpha   90.00
_cell.angle_beta   90.00
_cell.angle_gamma   90.00
#
_symmetry.space_group_name_H-M   'P 1'
#
loop_
_entity.id
_entity.type
_entity.pdbx_description
1 polymer ?
#
loop_
_entity_poly.entity_id
_entity_poly.type
_entity_poly.pdbx_seq_one_letter_code
_entity_poly.pdbx_strand_id
1 'polypeptide(L)'
;MNLSNENKLLISCIRDGISRDNPEEIHTLLSSRIKWDEFIDAAISQGIAPMAYKRLKDIPERCPVPLDVRDKLAEIYHRNVARNMYIHSELKRILSVFNENGTDVMLLKGAALSGTVYKDIGLRAMGDIDLLVKPECLPRVKEIMHELDYAAEFGARTEEW
;
A
#
# COMPACT_ATOMS: atom_id res chain seq x y z
N MET A 1 18.24 -3.10 -20.53
CA MET A 1 17.21 -4.13 -20.25
C MET A 1 15.93 -3.67 -20.97
N ASN A 2 15.36 -4.46 -21.89
CA ASN A 2 14.15 -4.06 -22.61
C ASN A 2 12.92 -4.52 -21.79
N LEU A 3 12.20 -3.56 -21.19
CA LEU A 3 11.01 -3.86 -20.40
C LEU A 3 9.84 -4.28 -21.31
N SER A 4 9.01 -5.20 -20.84
CA SER A 4 7.74 -5.54 -21.50
C SER A 4 6.77 -4.34 -21.50
N ASN A 5 5.76 -4.36 -22.37
CA ASN A 5 4.79 -3.27 -22.43
C ASN A 5 3.96 -3.16 -21.14
N GLU A 6 3.68 -4.29 -20.49
CA GLU A 6 2.98 -4.40 -19.21
C GLU A 6 3.79 -3.69 -18.11
N ASN A 7 5.10 -3.98 -18.01
CA ASN A 7 5.97 -3.34 -17.02
C ASN A 7 6.18 -1.85 -17.31
N LYS A 8 6.27 -1.46 -18.59
CA LYS A 8 6.29 -0.04 -18.98
C LYS A 8 5.01 0.66 -18.55
N LEU A 9 3.85 0.05 -18.80
CA LEU A 9 2.55 0.58 -18.40
C LEU A 9 2.43 0.70 -16.87
N LEU A 10 2.88 -0.30 -16.11
CA LEU A 10 2.93 -0.24 -14.65
C LEU A 10 3.78 0.92 -14.15
N ILE A 11 4.98 1.09 -14.72
CA ILE A 11 5.87 2.20 -14.37
C ILE A 11 5.19 3.54 -14.66
N SER A 12 4.55 3.70 -15.82
CA SER A 12 3.79 4.91 -16.14
C SER A 12 2.62 5.14 -15.17
N CYS A 13 2.01 4.07 -14.63
CA CYS A 13 0.94 4.19 -13.65
C CYS A 13 1.41 4.68 -12.26
N ILE A 14 2.65 4.38 -11.85
CA ILE A 14 3.18 4.75 -10.53
C ILE A 14 4.00 6.05 -10.53
N ARG A 15 4.28 6.61 -11.70
CA ARG A 15 5.07 7.85 -11.84
C ARG A 15 4.32 9.12 -11.43
N ASP A 16 3.01 9.03 -11.21
CA ASP A 16 2.19 10.15 -10.77
C ASP A 16 2.77 10.74 -9.46
N GLY A 17 3.25 11.98 -9.53
CA GLY A 17 3.88 12.70 -8.41
C GLY A 17 5.40 12.58 -8.25
N ILE A 18 6.12 11.80 -9.07
CA ILE A 18 7.59 11.62 -8.99
C ILE A 18 8.34 12.36 -10.11
N SER A 19 7.77 12.48 -11.31
CA SER A 19 8.34 13.25 -12.43
C SER A 19 7.24 13.70 -13.40
N ARG A 20 7.59 14.57 -14.36
CA ARG A 20 6.67 15.17 -15.34
C ARG A 20 5.71 14.12 -15.88
N ASP A 21 4.46 14.25 -15.48
CA ASP A 21 3.40 13.38 -15.94
C ASP A 21 3.28 13.54 -17.46
N ASN A 22 3.35 12.42 -18.19
CA ASN A 22 3.13 12.40 -19.62
C ASN A 22 1.94 11.49 -19.93
N PRO A 23 0.71 12.02 -19.88
CA PRO A 23 -0.51 11.27 -20.19
C PRO A 23 -0.41 10.52 -21.53
N GLU A 24 0.32 11.08 -22.50
CA GLU A 24 0.51 10.49 -23.83
C GLU A 24 1.29 9.17 -23.81
N GLU A 25 2.17 8.95 -22.82
CA GLU A 25 2.93 7.69 -22.70
C GLU A 25 1.97 6.52 -22.43
N ILE A 26 1.00 6.72 -21.55
CA ILE A 26 0.00 5.69 -21.25
C ILE A 26 -0.89 5.45 -22.47
N HIS A 27 -1.37 6.49 -23.14
CA HIS A 27 -2.19 6.31 -24.36
C HIS A 27 -1.44 5.58 -25.47
N THR A 28 -0.15 5.85 -25.65
CA THR A 28 0.71 5.15 -26.60
C THR A 28 0.86 3.68 -26.23
N LEU A 29 1.12 3.37 -24.95
CA LEU A 29 1.25 1.99 -24.46
C LEU A 29 -0.06 1.22 -24.56
N LEU A 30 -1.19 1.85 -24.25
CA LEU A 30 -2.52 1.24 -24.38
C LEU A 30 -2.88 0.95 -25.84
N SER A 31 -2.33 1.71 -26.79
CA SER A 31 -2.50 1.43 -28.23
C SER A 31 -1.65 0.25 -28.72
N SER A 32 -0.73 -0.26 -27.89
CA SER A 32 0.07 -1.45 -28.16
C SER A 32 -0.63 -2.71 -27.63
N ARG A 33 -0.11 -3.89 -28.02
CA ARG A 33 -0.60 -5.15 -27.45
C ARG A 33 -0.15 -5.26 -25.99
N ILE A 34 -1.12 -5.24 -25.07
CA ILE A 34 -0.94 -5.51 -23.64
C ILE A 34 -1.52 -6.89 -23.31
N LYS A 35 -0.74 -7.71 -22.61
CA LYS A 35 -1.22 -8.94 -21.98
C LYS A 35 -1.72 -8.62 -20.58
N TRP A 36 -3.03 -8.43 -20.47
CA TRP A 36 -3.64 -7.90 -19.25
C TRP A 36 -3.51 -8.81 -18.02
N ASP A 37 -3.49 -10.13 -18.21
CA ASP A 37 -3.25 -11.07 -17.11
C ASP A 37 -1.84 -10.88 -16.52
N GLU A 38 -0.81 -10.81 -17.38
CA GLU A 38 0.57 -10.55 -16.96
C GLU A 38 0.71 -9.17 -16.29
N PHE A 39 -0.02 -8.16 -16.78
CA PHE A 39 -0.07 -6.84 -16.16
C PHE A 39 -0.67 -6.87 -14.75
N ILE A 40 -1.81 -7.55 -14.57
CA ILE A 40 -2.48 -7.67 -13.26
C ILE A 40 -1.60 -8.45 -12.29
N ASP A 41 -1.04 -9.58 -12.70
CA ASP A 41 -0.17 -10.41 -11.87
C ASP A 41 1.08 -9.64 -11.41
N ALA A 42 1.68 -8.87 -12.31
CA ALA A 42 2.80 -7.98 -11.98
C ALA A 42 2.35 -6.85 -11.03
N ALA A 43 1.18 -6.25 -11.24
CA ALA A 43 0.66 -5.20 -10.37
C ALA A 43 0.40 -5.71 -8.93
N ILE A 44 -0.14 -6.92 -8.81
CA ILE A 44 -0.44 -7.57 -7.52
C ILE A 44 0.85 -7.96 -6.81
N SER A 45 1.75 -8.68 -7.49
CA SER A 45 3.01 -9.16 -6.89
C SER A 45 3.92 -8.03 -6.41
N GLN A 46 3.90 -6.89 -7.10
CA GLN A 46 4.63 -5.68 -6.70
C GLN A 46 3.87 -4.80 -5.71
N GLY A 47 2.61 -5.11 -5.37
CA GLY A 47 1.80 -4.34 -4.42
C GLY A 47 1.35 -2.97 -4.94
N ILE A 48 1.34 -2.75 -6.26
CA ILE A 48 1.01 -1.46 -6.91
C ILE A 48 -0.32 -1.48 -7.67
N ALA A 49 -1.07 -2.57 -7.63
CA ALA A 49 -2.41 -2.67 -8.25
C ALA A 49 -3.37 -1.51 -7.86
N PRO A 50 -3.43 -1.04 -6.60
CA PRO A 50 -4.26 0.11 -6.26
C PRO A 50 -3.82 1.42 -6.94
N MET A 51 -2.53 1.59 -7.20
CA MET A 51 -2.01 2.75 -7.95
C MET A 51 -2.36 2.64 -9.43
N ALA A 52 -2.24 1.43 -10.02
CA ALA A 52 -2.69 1.16 -11.38
C ALA A 52 -4.19 1.46 -11.55
N TYR A 53 -5.04 1.04 -10.60
CA TYR A 53 -6.45 1.42 -10.60
C TYR A 53 -6.62 2.95 -10.62
N LYS A 54 -5.99 3.65 -9.66
CA LYS A 54 -6.13 5.10 -9.52
C LYS A 54 -5.75 5.84 -10.78
N ARG A 55 -4.74 5.35 -11.51
CA ARG A 55 -4.33 5.95 -12.77
C ARG A 55 -5.25 5.61 -13.93
N LEU A 56 -5.60 4.33 -14.10
CA LEU A 56 -6.36 3.87 -15.27
C LEU A 56 -7.85 4.21 -15.19
N LYS A 57 -8.41 4.43 -13.99
CA LYS A 57 -9.83 4.78 -13.83
C LYS A 57 -10.19 6.13 -14.47
N ASP A 58 -9.25 7.07 -14.47
CA ASP A 58 -9.48 8.43 -14.98
C ASP A 58 -9.25 8.50 -16.51
N ILE A 59 -8.76 7.41 -17.11
CA ILE A 59 -8.63 7.27 -18.55
C ILE A 59 -10.00 6.95 -19.16
N PRO A 60 -10.50 7.76 -20.12
CA PRO A 60 -11.82 7.60 -20.71
C PRO A 60 -12.10 6.17 -21.19
N GLU A 61 -13.36 5.74 -21.10
CA GLU A 61 -13.82 4.40 -21.53
C GLU A 61 -13.52 4.06 -22.99
N ARG A 62 -13.32 5.08 -23.83
CA ARG A 62 -12.92 4.90 -25.24
C ARG A 62 -11.50 4.33 -25.41
N CYS A 63 -10.74 4.19 -24.32
CA CYS A 63 -9.41 3.60 -24.30
C CYS A 63 -9.48 2.08 -24.08
N PRO A 64 -8.54 1.29 -24.63
CA PRO A 64 -8.67 -0.17 -24.77
C PRO A 64 -8.37 -0.97 -23.50
N VAL A 65 -8.57 -0.40 -22.30
CA VAL A 65 -8.48 -1.16 -21.04
C VAL A 65 -9.75 -2.00 -20.90
N PRO A 66 -9.67 -3.34 -20.90
CA PRO A 66 -10.83 -4.21 -20.78
C PRO A 66 -11.60 -3.98 -19.47
N LEU A 67 -12.92 -4.20 -19.51
CA LEU A 67 -13.79 -3.93 -18.35
C LEU A 67 -13.48 -4.85 -17.16
N ASP A 68 -13.22 -6.13 -17.41
CA ASP A 68 -12.80 -7.10 -16.40
C ASP A 68 -11.49 -6.70 -15.70
N VAL A 69 -10.54 -6.13 -16.43
CA VAL A 69 -9.31 -5.57 -15.86
C VAL A 69 -9.61 -4.38 -14.95
N ARG A 70 -10.48 -3.46 -15.40
CA ARG A 70 -10.89 -2.29 -14.59
C ARG A 70 -11.58 -2.73 -13.30
N ASP A 71 -12.53 -3.65 -13.41
CA ASP A 71 -13.28 -4.20 -12.29
C ASP A 71 -12.34 -4.92 -11.31
N LYS A 72 -11.37 -5.68 -11.82
CA LYS A 72 -10.40 -6.37 -10.97
C LYS A 72 -9.52 -5.40 -10.17
N LEU A 73 -9.02 -4.36 -10.84
CA LEU A 73 -8.22 -3.32 -10.20
C LEU A 73 -9.04 -2.53 -9.19
N ALA A 74 -10.31 -2.22 -9.49
CA ALA A 74 -11.24 -1.57 -8.58
C ALA A 74 -11.49 -2.42 -7.32
N GLU A 75 -11.76 -3.72 -7.50
CA GLU A 75 -11.95 -4.68 -6.41
C GLU A 75 -10.73 -4.68 -5.46
N ILE A 76 -9.51 -4.72 -6.02
CA ILE A 76 -8.27 -4.69 -5.24
C ILE A 76 -8.13 -3.36 -4.49
N TYR A 77 -8.34 -2.23 -5.16
CA TYR A 77 -8.28 -0.92 -4.52
C TYR A 77 -9.28 -0.79 -3.37
N HIS A 78 -10.54 -1.15 -3.58
CA HIS A 78 -11.57 -1.03 -2.54
C HIS A 78 -11.34 -1.96 -1.35
N ARG A 79 -10.86 -3.20 -1.59
CA ARG A 79 -10.39 -4.06 -0.50
C ARG A 79 -9.24 -3.41 0.28
N ASN A 80 -8.30 -2.78 -0.42
CA ASN A 80 -7.18 -2.12 0.23
C ASN A 80 -7.63 -0.90 1.05
N VAL A 81 -8.58 -0.11 0.55
CA VAL A 81 -9.23 0.98 1.30
C VAL A 81 -9.84 0.44 2.60
N ALA A 82 -10.67 -0.61 2.52
CA ALA A 82 -11.32 -1.18 3.70
C ALA A 82 -10.31 -1.68 4.73
N ARG A 83 -9.28 -2.42 4.27
CA ARG A 83 -8.19 -2.90 5.14
C ARG A 83 -7.46 -1.73 5.79
N ASN A 84 -7.10 -0.72 5.03
CA ASN A 84 -6.37 0.42 5.57
C ASN A 84 -7.22 1.24 6.55
N MET A 85 -8.52 1.40 6.31
CA MET A 85 -9.41 2.01 7.30
C MET A 85 -9.40 1.26 8.63
N TYR A 86 -9.46 -0.08 8.59
CA TYR A 86 -9.34 -0.91 9.78
C TYR A 86 -7.98 -0.72 10.49
N ILE A 87 -6.87 -0.82 9.74
CA ILE A 87 -5.52 -0.63 10.28
C ILE A 87 -5.34 0.76 10.92
N HIS A 88 -5.83 1.82 10.27
CA HIS A 88 -5.72 3.18 10.82
C HIS A 88 -6.59 3.37 12.07
N SER A 89 -7.74 2.69 12.15
CA SER A 89 -8.57 2.68 13.36
C SER A 89 -7.81 2.05 14.53
N GLU A 90 -7.22 0.87 14.33
CA GLU A 90 -6.42 0.20 15.36
C GLU A 90 -5.17 0.99 15.73
N LEU A 91 -4.48 1.56 14.73
CA LEU A 91 -3.34 2.44 14.98
C LEU A 91 -3.73 3.62 15.88
N LYS A 92 -4.87 4.26 15.62
CA LYS A 92 -5.35 5.37 16.44
C LYS A 92 -5.65 4.91 17.88
N ARG A 93 -6.26 3.74 18.04
CA ARG A 93 -6.53 3.13 19.36
C ARG A 93 -5.24 2.89 20.14
N ILE A 94 -4.27 2.23 19.51
CA ILE A 94 -2.96 1.91 20.10
C ILE A 94 -2.21 3.19 20.50
N LEU A 95 -2.12 4.17 19.59
CA LEU A 95 -1.41 5.42 19.86
C LEU A 95 -2.05 6.25 20.98
N SER A 96 -3.39 6.23 21.11
CA SER A 96 -4.07 6.90 22.23
C SER A 96 -3.62 6.32 23.56
N VAL A 97 -3.63 4.99 23.68
CA VAL A 97 -3.26 4.31 24.94
C VAL A 97 -1.79 4.49 25.26
N PHE A 98 -0.89 4.44 24.27
CA PHE A 98 0.52 4.77 24.49
C PHE A 98 0.72 6.21 24.96
N ASN A 99 0.02 7.18 24.37
CA ASN A 99 0.10 8.58 24.77
C ASN A 99 -0.43 8.80 26.20
N GLU A 100 -1.56 8.17 26.56
CA GLU A 100 -2.13 8.22 27.92
C GLU A 100 -1.19 7.62 28.97
N ASN A 101 -0.36 6.65 28.59
CA ASN A 101 0.63 6.01 29.44
C ASN A 101 2.03 6.64 29.33
N GLY A 102 2.17 7.79 28.67
CA GLY A 102 3.47 8.47 28.51
C GLY A 102 4.54 7.62 27.80
N THR A 103 4.11 6.70 26.92
CA THR A 103 4.99 5.78 26.21
C THR A 103 5.26 6.30 24.81
N ASP A 104 6.49 6.78 24.57
CA ASP A 104 6.91 7.26 23.26
C ASP A 104 7.10 6.10 22.27
N VAL A 105 6.46 6.21 21.12
CA VAL A 105 6.65 5.30 19.98
C VAL A 105 6.85 6.08 18.70
N MET A 106 7.60 5.52 17.76
CA MET A 106 7.79 6.07 16.43
C MET A 106 7.13 5.17 15.40
N LEU A 107 6.20 5.75 14.64
CA LEU A 107 5.51 5.05 13.56
C LEU A 107 6.47 4.84 12.39
N LEU A 108 6.52 3.62 11.85
CA LEU A 108 7.41 3.27 10.75
C LEU A 108 6.64 2.85 9.48
N LYS A 109 7.42 2.72 8.39
CA LYS A 109 7.06 2.08 7.12
C LYS A 109 5.68 2.48 6.59
N GLY A 110 4.82 1.49 6.33
CA GLY A 110 3.56 1.66 5.64
C GLY A 110 2.67 2.70 6.31
N ALA A 111 2.47 2.57 7.62
CA ALA A 111 1.58 3.44 8.37
C ALA A 111 2.10 4.88 8.46
N ALA A 112 3.42 5.08 8.55
CA ALA A 112 4.01 6.41 8.47
C ALA A 112 3.81 7.03 7.08
N LEU A 113 4.02 6.25 6.01
CA LEU A 113 3.93 6.71 4.63
C LEU A 113 2.48 6.92 4.17
N SER A 114 1.52 6.14 4.66
CA SER A 114 0.11 6.23 4.27
C SER A 114 -0.53 7.56 4.65
N GLY A 115 -0.05 8.21 5.72
CA GLY A 115 -0.53 9.52 6.15
C GLY A 115 0.30 10.71 5.63
N THR A 116 1.52 10.48 5.15
CA THR A 116 2.47 11.58 4.82
C THR A 116 2.83 11.67 3.34
N VAL A 117 2.97 10.52 2.66
CA VAL A 117 3.40 10.44 1.25
C VAL A 117 2.23 10.11 0.34
N TYR A 118 1.41 9.13 0.72
CA TYR A 118 0.27 8.71 -0.09
C TYR A 118 -0.93 9.61 0.23
N LYS A 119 -1.41 10.36 -0.77
CA LYS A 119 -2.56 11.30 -0.62
C LYS A 119 -3.93 10.63 -0.62
N ASP A 120 -3.97 9.30 -0.75
CA ASP A 120 -5.19 8.50 -0.85
C ASP A 120 -4.97 7.19 -0.08
N ILE A 121 -5.91 6.94 0.85
CA ILE A 121 -5.85 5.81 1.78
C ILE A 121 -5.80 4.46 1.07
N GLY A 122 -6.29 4.35 -0.16
CA GLY A 122 -6.30 3.11 -0.92
C GLY A 122 -4.98 2.78 -1.60
N LEU A 123 -3.98 3.67 -1.63
CA LEU A 123 -2.78 3.48 -2.47
C LEU A 123 -1.65 2.70 -1.82
N ARG A 124 -1.46 2.83 -0.51
CA ARG A 124 -0.41 2.09 0.21
C ARG A 124 -0.95 0.77 0.72
N ALA A 125 -0.62 -0.35 0.09
CA ALA A 125 -1.03 -1.67 0.60
C ALA A 125 -0.30 -2.02 1.91
N MET A 126 -1.04 -2.25 3.00
CA MET A 126 -0.47 -2.58 4.31
C MET A 126 -1.08 -3.87 4.86
N GLY A 127 -0.26 -4.66 5.57
CA GLY A 127 -0.70 -5.87 6.28
C GLY A 127 -0.63 -5.73 7.80
N ASP A 128 0.25 -4.85 8.27
CA ASP A 128 0.66 -4.72 9.66
C ASP A 128 0.93 -3.25 10.05
N ILE A 129 1.25 -3.04 11.32
CA ILE A 129 1.66 -1.77 11.90
C ILE A 129 3.06 -1.97 12.49
N ASP A 130 4.02 -1.20 12.00
CA ASP A 130 5.38 -1.17 12.56
C ASP A 130 5.54 0.03 13.51
N LEU A 131 5.86 -0.27 14.77
CA LEU A 131 6.18 0.74 15.79
C LEU A 131 7.58 0.49 16.34
N LEU A 132 8.40 1.54 16.33
CA LEU A 132 9.70 1.52 16.98
C LEU A 132 9.58 2.12 18.38
N VAL A 133 10.13 1.42 19.36
CA VAL A 133 10.07 1.79 20.76
C VAL A 133 11.47 1.75 21.35
N LYS A 134 11.72 2.55 22.39
CA LYS A 134 13.00 2.45 23.10
C LYS A 134 13.09 1.10 23.83
N PRO A 135 14.26 0.43 23.85
CA PRO A 135 14.41 -0.88 24.49
C PRO A 135 13.92 -0.92 25.95
N GLU A 136 14.17 0.15 26.70
CA GLU A 136 13.74 0.32 28.09
C GLU A 136 12.22 0.39 28.26
N CYS A 137 11.47 0.79 27.23
CA CYS A 137 10.00 0.85 27.26
C CYS A 137 9.36 -0.49 26.89
N LEU A 138 10.11 -1.45 26.36
CA LEU A 138 9.57 -2.70 25.83
C LEU A 138 8.72 -3.51 26.84
N PRO A 139 9.09 -3.62 28.14
CA PRO A 139 8.22 -4.27 29.12
C PRO A 139 6.85 -3.60 29.23
N ARG A 140 6.82 -2.26 29.32
CA ARG A 140 5.58 -1.48 29.42
C ARG A 140 4.73 -1.59 28.16
N VAL A 141 5.37 -1.57 26.98
CA VAL A 141 4.67 -1.76 25.71
C VAL A 141 3.99 -3.12 25.64
N LYS A 142 4.66 -4.19 26.10
CA LYS A 142 4.06 -5.54 26.12
C LYS A 142 2.83 -5.61 27.03
N GLU A 143 2.89 -4.99 28.21
CA GLU A 143 1.75 -4.91 29.12
C GLU A 143 0.57 -4.19 28.46
N ILE A 144 0.81 -2.99 27.90
CA ILE A 144 -0.24 -2.21 27.23
C ILE A 144 -0.83 -2.98 26.05
N MET A 145 0.01 -3.62 25.22
CA MET A 145 -0.48 -4.39 24.08
C MET A 145 -1.34 -5.59 24.54
N HIS A 146 -0.97 -6.25 25.63
CA HIS A 146 -1.77 -7.31 26.23
C HIS A 146 -3.10 -6.79 26.78
N GLU A 147 -3.12 -5.63 27.44
CA GLU A 147 -4.35 -4.95 27.89
C GLU A 147 -5.26 -4.54 26.73
N LEU A 148 -4.70 -4.34 25.53
CA LEU A 148 -5.41 -4.06 24.28
C LEU A 148 -5.86 -5.33 23.52
N ASP A 149 -5.76 -6.51 24.16
CA ASP A 149 -6.06 -7.84 23.63
C ASP A 149 -5.13 -8.32 22.50
N TYR A 150 -3.92 -7.77 22.39
CA TYR A 150 -2.88 -8.30 21.51
C TYR A 150 -2.00 -9.32 22.24
N ALA A 151 -1.75 -10.45 21.58
CA ALA A 151 -0.80 -11.45 22.05
C ALA A 151 0.55 -11.31 21.34
N ALA A 152 1.63 -11.53 22.08
CA ALA A 152 2.95 -11.63 21.48
C ALA A 152 3.09 -12.98 20.76
N GLU A 153 3.26 -12.94 19.44
CA GLU A 153 3.69 -14.10 18.67
C GLU A 153 5.21 -14.04 18.47
N PHE A 154 5.92 -15.00 19.06
CA PHE A 154 7.35 -15.13 18.85
C PHE A 154 7.60 -15.89 17.55
N GLY A 155 7.69 -15.17 16.44
CA GLY A 155 8.25 -15.72 15.20
C GLY A 155 9.68 -16.21 15.45
N ALA A 156 10.06 -17.32 14.81
CA ALA A 156 11.43 -17.85 14.88
C ALA A 156 12.42 -16.72 14.59
N ARG A 157 13.14 -16.28 15.62
CA ARG A 157 14.23 -15.31 15.46
C ARG A 157 15.29 -16.00 14.62
N THR A 158 15.48 -15.58 13.37
CA THR A 158 16.79 -15.76 12.74
C THR A 158 17.73 -14.84 13.49
N GLU A 159 18.84 -15.37 13.99
CA GLU A 159 19.89 -14.63 14.73
C GLU A 159 20.62 -13.57 13.89
N GLU A 160 20.03 -13.17 12.76
CA GLU A 160 20.59 -12.22 11.79
C GLU A 160 19.71 -10.97 11.76
N TRP A 161 19.87 -10.13 12.78
CA TRP A 161 19.74 -8.68 12.67
C TRP A 161 21.02 -8.05 13.22
#